data_AF-A0A3A5UXC9-F1
#
_entry.id   AF-A0A3A5UXC9-F1
#
_cell.length_a   1.000
_cell.length_b   1.000
_cell.length_c   1.000
_cell.angle_alpha   90.00
_cell.angle_beta   90.00
_cell.angle_gamma   90.00
#
_symmetry.space_group_name_H-M   'P 1'
#
loop_
_entity.id
_entity.type
_entity.pdbx_description
1 polymer ?
#
loop_
_entity_poly.entity_id
_entity_poly.type
_entity_poly.pdbx_seq_one_letter_code
_entity_poly.pdbx_strand_id
1 'polypeptide(L)'
;DVWLEEATVLSAEESTDADGSIVAYTWTWEGGAATGERPTVVVDQATTITLTITDSNGAQANTTVRLEPTAGPSVQNLQAAHDGQGRVTITWTWTGDVVSFDVLRNGELVATTTELTHTDLPLMSGLNTYTVQPFTEERTFLKGTSVVALQVVDVVIEQPEPAKGLGYGLGGSMVFLLVLLQFMMRRGGERP
;
A
#
# COMPACT_ATOMS: atom_id res chain seq x y z
N ASP A 1 7.31 23.94 0.71
CA ASP A 1 8.05 23.15 1.73
C ASP A 1 9.17 22.36 1.09
N VAL A 2 10.20 22.07 1.86
CA VAL A 2 11.30 21.16 1.50
C VAL A 2 11.28 20.06 2.56
N TRP A 3 11.29 18.81 2.13
CA TRP A 3 11.33 17.69 3.07
C TRP A 3 12.61 16.86 2.94
N LEU A 4 13.02 16.32 4.09
CA LEU A 4 14.15 15.41 4.21
C LEU A 4 13.96 14.21 3.27
N GLU A 5 15.05 13.81 2.60
CA GLU A 5 15.08 12.68 1.68
C GLU A 5 14.09 12.76 0.50
N GLU A 6 13.49 13.93 0.26
CA GLU A 6 12.59 14.18 -0.86
C GLU A 6 13.19 15.13 -1.88
N ALA A 7 12.82 14.88 -3.14
CA ALA A 7 13.22 15.70 -4.27
C ALA A 7 12.52 17.08 -4.22
N THR A 8 13.31 18.14 -4.31
CA THR A 8 12.86 19.53 -4.38
C THR A 8 13.26 20.12 -5.72
N VAL A 9 12.31 20.75 -6.40
CA VAL A 9 12.57 21.47 -7.65
C VAL A 9 12.94 22.91 -7.31
N LEU A 10 14.11 23.35 -7.78
CA LEU A 10 14.47 24.77 -7.78
C LEU A 10 13.87 25.41 -9.03
N SER A 11 13.58 26.72 -8.99
CA SER A 11 13.08 27.44 -10.18
C SER A 11 13.76 28.78 -10.34
N ALA A 12 14.20 29.05 -11.57
CA ALA A 12 14.68 30.35 -12.04
C ALA A 12 13.73 30.95 -13.10
N GLU A 13 12.50 30.44 -13.24
CA GLU A 13 11.53 30.86 -14.29
C GLU A 13 11.18 32.35 -14.24
N GLU A 14 11.31 32.99 -13.08
CA GLU A 14 11.05 34.43 -12.92
C GLU A 14 12.29 35.30 -13.22
N SER A 15 13.41 34.69 -13.63
CA SER A 15 14.61 35.43 -13.99
C SER A 15 14.39 36.21 -15.28
N THR A 16 14.75 37.48 -15.27
CA THR A 16 14.58 38.37 -16.42
C THR A 16 15.85 39.16 -16.68
N ASP A 17 16.02 39.54 -17.93
CA ASP A 17 17.09 40.39 -18.42
C ASP A 17 16.44 41.49 -19.28
N ALA A 18 16.74 42.75 -19.00
CA ALA A 18 16.09 43.90 -19.61
C ALA A 18 16.68 44.26 -20.98
N ASP A 19 17.95 43.93 -21.21
CA ASP A 19 18.72 44.29 -22.39
C ASP A 19 19.39 43.08 -23.08
N GLY A 20 19.14 41.86 -22.59
CA GLY A 20 19.61 40.63 -23.20
C GLY A 20 18.68 39.43 -23.00
N SER A 21 19.25 38.24 -23.22
CA SER A 21 18.61 36.96 -22.92
C SER A 21 19.49 36.14 -22.00
N ILE A 22 18.90 35.51 -21.00
CA ILE A 22 19.61 34.58 -20.11
C ILE A 22 19.95 33.32 -20.90
N VAL A 23 21.23 32.95 -20.92
CA VAL A 23 21.74 31.79 -21.67
C VAL A 23 22.24 30.66 -20.77
N ALA A 24 22.44 30.91 -19.47
CA ALA A 24 22.88 29.89 -18.53
C ALA A 24 22.31 30.10 -17.12
N TYR A 25 22.02 28.98 -16.46
CA TYR A 25 21.57 28.91 -15.07
C TYR A 25 22.46 27.90 -14.35
N THR A 26 23.20 28.36 -13.35
CA THR A 26 24.08 27.53 -12.53
C THR A 26 23.68 27.65 -11.08
N TRP A 27 23.46 26.52 -10.43
CA TRP A 27 23.11 26.44 -9.01
C TRP A 27 24.28 25.82 -8.27
N THR A 28 24.71 26.42 -7.17
CA THR A 28 25.82 25.91 -6.36
C THR A 28 25.47 25.93 -4.87
N TRP A 29 26.00 24.97 -4.14
CA TRP A 29 25.89 24.89 -2.68
C TRP A 29 27.12 24.18 -2.11
N GLU A 30 27.21 24.10 -0.79
CA GLU A 30 28.30 23.35 -0.15
C GLU A 30 28.22 21.87 -0.54
N GLY A 31 29.21 21.39 -1.31
CA GLY A 31 29.30 20.00 -1.72
C GLY A 31 28.55 19.63 -3.00
N GLY A 32 27.98 20.58 -3.74
CA GLY A 32 27.31 20.26 -5.00
C GLY A 32 27.01 21.43 -5.93
N ALA A 33 26.60 21.08 -7.14
CA ALA A 33 26.15 22.02 -8.16
C ALA A 33 25.12 21.35 -9.09
N ALA A 34 24.26 22.18 -9.69
CA ALA A 34 23.30 21.78 -10.71
C ALA A 34 23.21 22.86 -11.80
N THR A 35 22.63 22.53 -12.94
CA THR A 35 22.44 23.46 -14.06
C THR A 35 21.03 23.35 -14.61
N GLY A 36 20.62 24.37 -15.37
CA GLY A 36 19.29 24.47 -15.95
C GLY A 36 18.35 25.35 -15.15
N GLU A 37 17.23 25.71 -15.77
CA GLU A 37 16.24 26.63 -15.19
C GLU A 37 15.47 26.01 -14.01
N ARG A 38 15.26 24.68 -14.06
CA ARG A 38 14.49 23.93 -13.06
C ARG A 38 15.14 22.61 -12.64
N PRO A 39 16.33 22.64 -12.01
CA PRO A 39 16.96 21.41 -11.54
C PRO A 39 16.22 20.84 -10.33
N THR A 40 16.33 19.53 -10.15
CA THR A 40 15.87 18.81 -8.97
C THR A 40 17.05 18.51 -8.06
N VAL A 41 16.90 18.76 -6.76
CA VAL A 41 17.90 18.50 -5.72
C VAL A 41 17.27 17.76 -4.55
N VAL A 42 18.06 16.98 -3.82
CA VAL A 42 17.68 16.42 -2.52
C VAL A 42 18.55 17.11 -1.47
N VAL A 43 17.92 17.60 -0.40
CA VAL A 43 18.57 18.39 0.62
C VAL A 43 18.22 17.81 1.98
N ASP A 44 19.20 17.21 2.64
CA ASP A 44 19.01 16.48 3.90
C ASP A 44 19.40 17.29 5.15
N GLN A 45 19.92 18.50 4.94
CA GLN A 45 20.27 19.45 6.00
C GLN A 45 20.10 20.89 5.51
N ALA A 46 20.06 21.83 6.45
CA ALA A 46 20.09 23.26 6.16
C ALA A 46 21.16 23.60 5.10
N THR A 47 20.74 24.09 3.94
CA THR A 47 21.64 24.32 2.79
C THR A 47 21.34 25.65 2.12
N THR A 48 22.37 26.48 1.95
CA THR A 48 22.29 27.70 1.16
C THR A 48 22.65 27.40 -0.29
N ILE A 49 21.70 27.63 -1.18
CA ILE A 49 21.86 27.46 -2.62
C ILE A 49 22.01 28.84 -3.26
N THR A 50 23.00 28.97 -4.14
CA THR A 50 23.26 30.16 -4.94
C THR A 50 22.91 29.89 -6.39
N LEU A 51 21.95 30.63 -6.95
CA LEU A 51 21.71 30.71 -8.38
C LEU A 51 22.64 31.77 -8.96
N THR A 52 23.36 31.43 -10.03
CA THR A 52 24.09 32.35 -10.90
C THR A 52 23.52 32.22 -12.30
N ILE A 53 22.99 33.32 -12.82
CA ILE A 53 22.55 33.43 -14.22
C ILE A 53 23.60 34.15 -15.04
N THR A 54 23.72 33.80 -16.32
CA THR A 54 24.59 34.48 -17.28
C THR A 54 23.78 34.87 -18.50
N ASP A 55 23.91 36.13 -18.95
CA ASP A 55 23.26 36.62 -20.16
C ASP A 55 24.07 36.33 -21.43
N SER A 56 23.50 36.66 -22.59
CA SER A 56 24.15 36.52 -23.90
C SER A 56 25.38 37.41 -24.10
N ASN A 57 25.55 38.45 -23.28
CA ASN A 57 26.67 39.36 -23.31
C ASN A 57 27.80 38.95 -22.33
N GLY A 58 27.58 37.88 -21.56
CA GLY A 58 28.50 37.38 -20.53
C GLY A 58 28.37 38.06 -19.17
N ALA A 59 27.40 38.97 -18.98
CA ALA A 59 27.08 39.53 -17.68
C ALA A 59 26.47 38.47 -16.77
N GLN A 60 26.74 38.58 -15.46
CA GLN A 60 26.25 37.63 -14.48
C GLN A 60 25.50 38.33 -13.36
N ALA A 61 24.45 37.68 -12.88
CA ALA A 61 23.77 38.03 -11.66
C ALA A 61 23.61 36.78 -10.80
N ASN A 62 23.56 36.96 -9.48
CA ASN A 62 23.33 35.88 -8.56
C ASN A 62 22.28 36.24 -7.50
N THR A 63 21.67 35.20 -6.96
CA THR A 63 20.77 35.27 -5.81
C THR A 63 20.92 34.01 -4.97
N THR A 64 20.54 34.07 -3.70
CA THR A 64 20.68 32.95 -2.77
C THR A 64 19.35 32.61 -2.12
N VAL A 65 19.10 31.31 -1.93
CA VAL A 65 17.97 30.78 -1.15
C VAL A 65 18.50 29.83 -0.07
N ARG A 66 17.96 29.92 1.14
CA ARG A 66 18.27 28.99 2.23
C ARG A 66 17.15 27.97 2.35
N LEU A 67 17.47 26.70 2.18
CA LEU A 67 16.55 25.59 2.32
C LEU A 67 16.75 24.93 3.69
N GLU A 68 15.66 24.84 4.46
CA GLU A 68 15.62 24.15 5.74
C GLU A 68 14.69 22.93 5.61
N PRO A 69 15.21 21.75 5.24
CA PRO A 69 14.38 20.57 5.08
C PRO A 69 13.80 20.13 6.42
N THR A 70 12.52 19.77 6.43
CA THR A 70 11.83 19.24 7.61
C THR A 70 11.31 17.82 7.34
N ALA A 71 10.82 17.13 8.38
CA ALA A 71 10.13 15.87 8.16
C ALA A 71 8.83 16.12 7.38
N GLY A 72 8.62 15.37 6.29
CA GLY A 72 7.38 15.40 5.53
C GLY A 72 6.20 14.84 6.32
N PRO A 73 4.96 15.11 5.88
CA PRO A 73 3.79 14.56 6.52
C PRO A 73 3.76 13.03 6.33
N SER A 74 3.34 12.31 7.36
CA SER A 74 3.42 10.86 7.40
C SER A 74 2.21 10.23 8.09
N VAL A 75 1.91 8.99 7.69
CA VAL A 75 0.95 8.14 8.38
C VAL A 75 1.58 7.70 9.70
N GLN A 76 0.86 7.95 10.79
CA GLN A 76 1.27 7.64 12.16
C GLN A 76 0.22 6.74 12.81
N ASN A 77 0.62 5.98 13.83
CA ASN A 77 -0.29 5.12 14.61
C ASN A 77 -1.10 4.13 13.73
N LEU A 78 -0.53 3.64 12.63
CA LEU A 78 -1.18 2.65 11.79
C LEU A 78 -1.34 1.34 12.56
N GLN A 79 -2.59 0.90 12.70
CA GLN A 79 -2.96 -0.32 13.41
C GLN A 79 -3.97 -1.11 12.59
N ALA A 80 -3.88 -2.43 12.66
CA ALA A 80 -4.87 -3.35 12.12
C ALA A 80 -5.32 -4.30 13.23
N ALA A 81 -6.64 -4.49 13.36
CA ALA A 81 -7.24 -5.41 14.33
C ALA A 81 -8.29 -6.27 13.63
N HIS A 82 -8.28 -7.58 13.90
CA HIS A 82 -9.32 -8.49 13.40
C HIS A 82 -10.34 -8.80 14.50
N ASP A 83 -11.60 -8.99 14.13
CA ASP A 83 -12.70 -9.26 15.08
C ASP A 83 -12.87 -10.74 15.47
N GLY A 84 -11.96 -11.60 15.00
CA GLY A 84 -12.07 -13.07 15.15
C GLY A 84 -13.11 -13.73 14.25
N GLN A 85 -13.84 -12.96 13.44
CA GLN A 85 -14.84 -13.43 12.47
C GLN A 85 -14.40 -13.15 11.01
N GLY A 86 -13.15 -12.73 10.83
CA GLY A 86 -12.53 -12.47 9.52
C GLY A 86 -12.58 -11.02 9.06
N ARG A 87 -13.21 -10.10 9.82
CA ARG A 87 -13.17 -8.67 9.51
C ARG A 87 -11.90 -8.06 10.07
N VAL A 88 -11.26 -7.18 9.31
CA VAL A 88 -10.11 -6.39 9.74
C VAL A 88 -10.45 -4.91 9.69
N THR A 89 -10.26 -4.21 10.81
CA THR A 89 -10.35 -2.76 10.89
C THR A 89 -8.94 -2.18 10.92
N ILE A 90 -8.66 -1.28 9.97
CA ILE A 90 -7.40 -0.56 9.84
C ILE A 90 -7.66 0.89 10.25
N THR A 91 -6.87 1.42 11.18
CA THR A 91 -6.97 2.81 11.66
C THR A 91 -5.61 3.48 11.63
N TRP A 92 -5.57 4.76 11.35
CA TRP A 92 -4.33 5.54 11.36
C TRP A 92 -4.57 7.00 11.72
N THR A 93 -3.48 7.76 11.82
CA THR A 93 -3.46 9.21 11.92
C THR A 93 -2.58 9.78 10.82
N TRP A 94 -2.81 11.04 10.43
CA TRP A 94 -2.06 11.74 9.39
C TRP A 94 -1.59 13.10 9.92
N THR A 95 -0.33 13.45 9.67
CA THR A 95 0.26 14.68 10.21
C THR A 95 0.23 15.87 9.25
N GLY A 96 -0.25 15.70 8.01
CA GLY A 96 -0.31 16.75 7.00
C GLY A 96 -1.72 17.30 6.78
N ASP A 97 -1.83 18.11 5.73
CA ASP A 97 -3.12 18.60 5.23
C ASP A 97 -3.99 17.46 4.70
N VAL A 98 -5.28 17.73 4.49
CA VAL A 98 -6.24 16.73 4.03
C VAL A 98 -5.80 16.12 2.69
N VAL A 99 -5.75 14.79 2.65
CA VAL A 99 -5.37 13.98 1.49
C VAL A 99 -6.31 12.78 1.35
N SER A 100 -6.24 12.09 0.22
CA SER A 100 -6.82 10.76 0.06
C SER A 100 -5.79 9.69 0.41
N PHE A 101 -6.26 8.52 0.79
CA PHE A 101 -5.45 7.36 1.14
C PHE A 101 -5.84 6.17 0.27
N ASP A 102 -4.85 5.58 -0.37
CA ASP A 102 -4.97 4.23 -0.89
C ASP A 102 -4.62 3.25 0.22
N VAL A 103 -5.52 2.29 0.46
CA VAL A 103 -5.32 1.16 1.36
C VAL A 103 -5.05 -0.06 0.50
N LEU A 104 -3.86 -0.64 0.63
CA LEU A 104 -3.45 -1.82 -0.11
C LEU A 104 -3.30 -3.01 0.83
N ARG A 105 -3.85 -4.16 0.46
CA ARG A 105 -3.64 -5.44 1.13
C ARG A 105 -2.69 -6.31 0.30
N ASN A 106 -1.55 -6.69 0.87
CA ASN A 106 -0.51 -7.48 0.20
C ASN A 106 -0.08 -6.88 -1.16
N GLY A 107 -0.12 -5.54 -1.27
CA GLY A 107 0.20 -4.79 -2.48
C GLY A 107 -0.95 -4.59 -3.47
N GLU A 108 -2.13 -5.16 -3.23
CA GLU A 108 -3.33 -4.94 -4.05
C GLU A 108 -4.21 -3.84 -3.44
N LEU A 109 -4.66 -2.88 -4.24
CA LEU A 109 -5.56 -1.83 -3.80
C LEU A 109 -6.91 -2.43 -3.35
N VAL A 110 -7.27 -2.23 -2.09
CA VAL A 110 -8.57 -2.66 -1.55
C VAL A 110 -9.53 -1.49 -1.33
N ALA A 111 -9.03 -0.27 -1.15
CA ALA A 111 -9.85 0.92 -1.04
C ALA A 111 -9.08 2.21 -1.31
N THR A 112 -9.82 3.24 -1.72
CA THR A 112 -9.40 4.64 -1.70
C THR A 112 -10.36 5.41 -0.80
N THR A 113 -9.87 6.19 0.16
CA THR A 113 -10.70 6.87 1.16
C THR A 113 -10.09 8.18 1.65
N THR A 114 -10.91 9.11 2.12
CA THR A 114 -10.47 10.30 2.88
C THR A 114 -10.58 10.10 4.40
N GLU A 115 -11.23 9.02 4.83
CA GLU A 115 -11.35 8.66 6.24
C GLU A 115 -10.02 8.13 6.77
N LEU A 116 -9.82 8.25 8.09
CA LEU A 116 -8.65 7.71 8.78
C LEU A 116 -8.87 6.27 9.30
N THR A 117 -9.82 5.58 8.67
CA THR A 117 -10.18 4.19 8.98
C THR A 117 -10.69 3.48 7.73
N HIS A 118 -10.45 2.17 7.66
CA HIS A 118 -11.00 1.29 6.64
C HIS A 118 -11.35 -0.07 7.26
N THR A 119 -12.39 -0.71 6.75
CA THR A 119 -12.77 -2.07 7.14
C THR A 119 -12.71 -2.97 5.93
N ASP A 120 -11.95 -4.05 6.06
CA ASP A 120 -11.71 -5.04 5.02
C ASP A 120 -12.12 -6.45 5.49
N LEU A 121 -12.34 -7.35 4.54
CA LEU A 121 -12.72 -8.75 4.75
C LEU A 121 -11.78 -9.67 3.94
N PRO A 122 -10.58 -9.99 4.47
CA PRO A 122 -9.69 -10.96 3.87
C PRO A 122 -10.36 -12.30 3.61
N LEU A 123 -10.18 -12.83 2.39
CA LEU A 123 -10.75 -14.11 1.97
C LEU A 123 -9.93 -15.33 2.44
N MET A 124 -8.73 -15.10 2.97
CA MET A 124 -7.81 -16.15 3.39
C MET A 124 -7.26 -15.82 4.78
N SER A 125 -7.25 -16.83 5.66
CA SER A 125 -6.38 -16.80 6.83
C SER A 125 -4.92 -16.74 6.42
N GLY A 126 -4.11 -16.14 7.28
CA GLY A 126 -2.72 -15.89 6.98
C GLY A 126 -2.26 -14.52 7.45
N LEU A 127 -0.97 -14.28 7.24
CA LEU A 127 -0.39 -12.98 7.44
C LEU A 127 -0.90 -12.04 6.33
N ASN A 128 -1.59 -10.98 6.73
CA ASN A 128 -2.00 -9.90 5.85
C ASN A 128 -1.16 -8.67 6.16
N THR A 129 -0.66 -8.02 5.11
CA THR A 129 0.06 -6.75 5.19
C THR A 129 -0.81 -5.64 4.62
N TYR A 130 -1.04 -4.59 5.39
CA TYR A 130 -1.79 -3.41 4.98
C TYR A 130 -0.86 -2.22 4.84
N THR A 131 -0.87 -1.60 3.68
CA THR A 131 -0.16 -0.36 3.38
C THR A 131 -1.17 0.78 3.27
N VAL A 132 -0.92 1.89 3.95
CA VAL A 132 -1.70 3.11 3.82
C VAL A 132 -0.83 4.16 3.15
N GLN A 133 -1.21 4.53 1.93
CA GLN A 133 -0.45 5.40 1.04
C GLN A 133 -1.22 6.72 0.81
N PRO A 134 -0.75 7.85 1.34
CA PRO A 134 -1.38 9.15 1.12
C PRO A 134 -1.09 9.70 -0.28
N PHE A 135 -2.05 10.41 -0.86
CA PHE A 135 -1.90 11.08 -2.15
C PHE A 135 -2.85 12.27 -2.33
N THR A 136 -2.45 13.19 -3.20
CA THR A 136 -3.30 14.24 -3.80
C THR A 136 -3.36 14.01 -5.31
N GLU A 137 -4.12 14.85 -6.03
CA GLU A 137 -4.13 14.84 -7.50
C GLU A 137 -2.74 15.10 -8.11
N GLU A 138 -1.89 15.83 -7.39
CA GLU A 138 -0.57 16.24 -7.88
C GLU A 138 0.52 15.23 -7.57
N ARG A 139 0.36 14.39 -6.54
CA ARG A 139 1.45 13.52 -6.07
C ARG A 139 1.03 12.40 -5.12
N THR A 140 1.92 11.43 -4.99
CA THR A 140 1.91 10.40 -3.94
C THR A 140 2.98 10.67 -2.89
N PHE A 141 2.63 10.49 -1.62
CA PHE A 141 3.53 10.71 -0.47
C PHE A 141 4.24 9.40 -0.11
N LEU A 142 5.27 9.04 -0.89
CA LEU A 142 5.98 7.78 -0.72
C LEU A 142 6.66 7.68 0.66
N LYS A 143 7.32 8.74 1.13
CA LYS A 143 7.93 8.79 2.47
C LYS A 143 6.90 8.91 3.59
N GLY A 144 5.68 9.34 3.27
CA GLY A 144 4.56 9.43 4.19
C GLY A 144 3.77 8.13 4.34
N THR A 145 4.11 7.08 3.59
CA THR A 145 3.41 5.79 3.61
C THR A 145 3.79 4.95 4.83
N SER A 146 2.84 4.18 5.37
CA SER A 146 3.08 3.27 6.50
C SER A 146 2.50 1.88 6.23
N VAL A 147 3.06 0.86 6.87
CA VAL A 147 2.68 -0.55 6.72
C VAL A 147 2.48 -1.22 8.08
N VAL A 148 1.47 -2.08 8.17
CA VAL A 148 1.22 -2.93 9.34
C VAL A 148 0.91 -4.36 8.88
N ALA A 149 1.37 -5.34 9.65
CA ALA A 149 1.08 -6.75 9.40
C ALA A 149 0.22 -7.31 10.53
N LEU A 150 -0.74 -8.17 10.19
CA LEU A 150 -1.61 -8.86 11.14
C LEU A 150 -1.86 -10.29 10.67
N GLN A 151 -1.80 -11.24 11.61
CA GLN A 151 -2.24 -12.60 11.36
C GLN A 151 -3.77 -12.66 11.45
N VAL A 152 -4.43 -13.03 10.35
CA VAL A 152 -5.86 -13.34 10.33
C VAL A 152 -6.01 -14.85 10.49
N VAL A 153 -6.85 -15.28 11.42
CA VAL A 153 -7.14 -16.69 11.67
C VAL A 153 -8.59 -16.94 11.28
N ASP A 154 -8.84 -18.03 10.54
CA ASP A 154 -10.19 -18.44 10.21
C ASP A 154 -10.92 -18.96 11.45
N VAL A 155 -12.25 -18.84 11.46
CA VAL A 155 -13.08 -19.50 12.46
C VAL A 155 -12.93 -21.00 12.29
N VAL A 156 -12.38 -21.68 13.30
CA VAL A 156 -12.40 -23.14 13.38
C VAL A 156 -13.87 -23.57 13.46
N ILE A 157 -14.41 -24.15 12.39
CA ILE A 157 -15.70 -24.82 12.47
C ILE A 157 -15.45 -26.12 13.25
N GLU A 158 -15.89 -26.18 14.51
CA GLU A 158 -16.00 -27.45 15.21
C GLU A 158 -16.98 -28.33 14.43
N GLN A 159 -16.46 -29.34 13.74
CA GLN A 159 -17.30 -30.37 13.16
C GLN A 159 -17.99 -31.08 14.34
N PRO A 160 -19.33 -31.08 14.43
CA PRO A 160 -19.99 -31.87 15.46
C PRO A 160 -19.51 -33.31 15.32
N GLU A 161 -19.20 -33.96 16.45
CA GLU A 161 -18.85 -35.38 16.41
C GLU A 161 -19.85 -36.13 15.53
N PRO A 162 -19.41 -37.05 14.66
CA PRO A 162 -20.32 -37.83 13.83
C PRO A 162 -21.42 -38.35 14.75
N ALA A 163 -22.66 -37.95 14.46
CA ALA A 163 -23.79 -38.33 15.30
C ALA A 163 -23.72 -39.85 15.49
N LYS A 164 -23.58 -40.30 16.74
CA LYS A 164 -23.58 -41.74 17.09
C LYS A 164 -24.93 -42.42 16.80
N GLY A 165 -25.83 -41.77 16.05
CA GLY A 165 -27.10 -42.30 15.60
C GLY A 165 -27.12 -42.43 14.08
N LEU A 166 -27.31 -43.67 13.64
CA LEU A 166 -27.89 -44.02 12.33
C LEU A 166 -26.94 -44.11 11.10
N GLY A 167 -25.76 -44.70 11.26
CA GLY A 167 -24.80 -44.93 10.15
C GLY A 167 -24.59 -46.36 9.65
N TYR A 168 -25.19 -47.40 10.28
CA TYR A 168 -24.90 -48.81 9.91
C TYR A 168 -26.11 -49.60 9.37
N GLY A 169 -27.31 -49.03 9.38
CA GLY A 169 -28.53 -49.78 9.07
C GLY A 169 -28.91 -49.85 7.58
N LEU A 170 -28.65 -48.82 6.79
CA LEU A 170 -29.18 -48.72 5.42
C LEU A 170 -28.23 -49.26 4.34
N GLY A 171 -26.91 -49.14 4.52
CA GLY A 171 -25.94 -49.75 3.60
C GLY A 171 -25.84 -51.27 3.75
N GLY A 172 -25.82 -51.77 4.99
CA GLY A 172 -25.71 -53.20 5.29
C GLY A 172 -26.96 -54.01 4.93
N SER A 173 -28.16 -53.45 5.15
CA SER A 173 -29.42 -54.13 4.85
C SER A 173 -29.68 -54.27 3.35
N MET A 174 -29.30 -53.28 2.53
CA MET A 174 -29.43 -53.35 1.07
C MET A 174 -28.49 -54.41 0.46
N VAL A 175 -27.25 -54.50 0.94
CA VAL A 175 -26.28 -55.53 0.48
C VAL A 175 -26.72 -56.93 0.94
N PHE A 176 -27.26 -57.07 2.15
CA PHE A 176 -27.78 -58.35 2.63
C PHE A 176 -29.02 -58.82 1.85
N LEU A 177 -29.94 -57.89 1.50
CA LEU A 177 -31.13 -58.20 0.69
C LEU A 177 -30.75 -58.63 -0.74
N LEU A 178 -29.74 -58.00 -1.35
CA LEU A 178 -29.25 -58.33 -2.69
C LEU A 178 -28.53 -59.69 -2.73
N VAL A 179 -27.77 -60.03 -1.68
CA VAL A 179 -27.13 -61.36 -1.57
C VAL A 179 -28.17 -62.47 -1.31
N LEU A 180 -29.22 -62.19 -0.54
CA LEU A 180 -30.32 -63.15 -0.32
C LEU A 180 -31.11 -63.43 -1.61
N LEU A 181 -31.35 -62.40 -2.43
CA LEU A 181 -31.99 -62.53 -3.75
C LEU A 181 -31.15 -63.35 -4.75
N GLN A 182 -29.82 -63.21 -4.71
CA GLN A 182 -28.93 -64.04 -5.55
C GLN A 182 -28.90 -65.51 -5.09
N PHE A 183 -29.11 -65.79 -3.81
CA PHE A 183 -29.18 -67.17 -3.30
C PHE A 183 -30.51 -67.86 -3.64
N MET A 184 -31.63 -67.11 -3.69
CA MET A 184 -32.94 -67.66 -4.08
C MET A 184 -33.04 -67.98 -5.58
N MET A 185 -32.31 -67.27 -6.45
CA MET A 185 -32.29 -67.58 -7.89
C MET A 185 -31.40 -68.77 -8.28
N ARG A 186 -30.50 -69.24 -7.39
CA ARG A 186 -29.59 -70.37 -7.68
C ARG A 186 -30.10 -71.74 -7.27
N ARG A 187 -31.24 -71.84 -6.59
CA ARG A 187 -31.79 -73.11 -6.06
C ARG A 187 -33.07 -73.62 -6.74
N GLY A 188 -33.52 -72.98 -7.81
CA GLY A 188 -34.78 -73.30 -8.48
C GLY A 188 -34.65 -74.12 -9.77
N GLY A 189 -33.82 -75.17 -9.82
CA GLY A 189 -33.56 -75.85 -11.08
C GLY A 189 -33.12 -77.30 -11.01
N GLU A 190 -33.76 -78.16 -10.21
CA GLU A 190 -33.75 -79.61 -10.46
C GLU A 190 -35.09 -80.26 -10.08
N ARG A 191 -35.82 -80.75 -11.09
CA ARG A 191 -36.85 -81.80 -11.04
C ARG A 191 -37.05 -82.36 -12.46
N PRO A 192 -37.63 -83.57 -12.61
CA PRO A 192 -37.58 -84.78 -11.79
C PRO A 192 -36.78 -85.92 -12.44
#